data_AF-A0ABD0PDL0-F1
#
_entry.id   AF-A0ABD0PDL0-F1
#
_cell.length_a   1.000
_cell.length_b   1.000
_cell.length_c   1.000
_cell.angle_alpha   90.00
_cell.angle_beta   90.00
_cell.angle_gamma   90.00
#
_symmetry.space_group_name_H-M   'P 1'
#
loop_
_entity.id
_entity.type
_entity.pdbx_description
1 polymer ?
#
loop_
_entity_poly.entity_id
_entity_poly.type
_entity_poly.pdbx_seq_one_letter_code
_entity_poly.pdbx_strand_id
1 'polypeptide(L)' 'RVKPYIIDLGSGNGTYLNNQRIEPQRYYELKEKDVLKFGFSSREYVLLHEFSDTAEVDAKKEEEEEEDDEGLDE' A
#
# COMPACT_ATOMS: atom_id res chain seq x y z
N ARG A 1 20.88 9.98 -6.54
CA ARG A 1 19.58 9.34 -6.82
C ARG A 1 19.24 8.47 -5.61
N VAL A 2 18.15 8.77 -4.91
CA VAL A 2 17.71 8.02 -3.72
C VAL A 2 16.96 6.76 -4.19
N LYS A 3 17.07 5.67 -3.43
CA LYS A 3 16.40 4.40 -3.70
C LYS A 3 15.67 3.94 -2.44
N PRO A 4 14.35 3.74 -2.47
CA PRO A 4 13.60 3.22 -1.33
C PRO A 4 13.88 1.73 -1.13
N TYR A 5 13.90 1.30 0.12
CA TYR A 5 14.04 -0.09 0.53
C TYR A 5 13.03 -0.39 1.63
N ILE A 6 12.58 -1.64 1.70
CA ILE A 6 11.81 -2.19 2.80
C ILE A 6 12.62 -3.26 3.54
N ILE A 7 12.41 -3.34 4.85
CA ILE A 7 12.92 -4.40 5.71
C ILE A 7 11.81 -4.81 6.68
N ASP A 8 11.49 -6.10 6.73
CA ASP A 8 10.62 -6.65 7.76
C ASP A 8 11.44 -6.88 9.04
N LEU A 9 10.98 -6.33 10.17
CA LEU A 9 11.70 -6.37 11.45
C LEU A 9 11.46 -7.67 12.25
N GLY A 10 10.97 -8.73 11.59
CA GLY A 10 10.57 -9.98 12.24
C GLY A 10 9.11 -9.93 12.71
N SER A 11 8.24 -9.31 11.91
CA SER A 11 6.81 -9.25 12.20
C SER A 11 6.18 -10.65 12.29
N GLY A 12 5.29 -10.85 13.27
CA GLY A 12 4.66 -12.16 13.50
C GLY A 12 3.85 -12.66 12.30
N ASN A 13 3.18 -11.75 11.60
CA ASN A 13 2.36 -12.07 10.42
C ASN A 13 3.10 -11.86 9.10
N GLY A 14 4.36 -11.41 9.13
CA GLY A 14 5.17 -11.13 7.94
C GLY A 14 4.78 -9.87 7.18
N THR A 15 5.66 -9.48 6.26
CA THR A 15 5.42 -8.45 5.25
C THR A 15 5.39 -9.09 3.87
N TYR A 16 4.53 -8.60 2.99
CA TYR A 16 4.36 -9.10 1.63
C TYR A 16 4.64 -7.98 0.64
N LEU A 17 5.44 -8.29 -0.37
CA LEU A 17 5.75 -7.44 -1.52
C LEU A 17 5.23 -8.16 -2.78
N ASN A 18 4.32 -7.53 -3.52
CA ASN A 18 3.67 -8.11 -4.70
C ASN A 18 3.07 -9.50 -4.39
N ASN A 19 2.31 -9.58 -3.29
CA ASN A 19 1.69 -10.80 -2.76
C ASN A 19 2.67 -11.93 -2.37
N GLN A 20 3.98 -11.67 -2.40
CA GLN A 20 5.01 -12.61 -1.97
C GLN A 20 5.58 -12.21 -0.61
N ARG A 21 5.62 -13.14 0.35
CA ARG A 21 6.22 -12.90 1.66
C ARG A 21 7.73 -12.67 1.51
N ILE A 22 8.24 -11.56 2.06
CA ILE A 22 9.66 -11.26 2.07
C ILE A 22 10.36 -11.87 3.29
N GLU A 23 11.68 -12.06 3.21
CA GLU A 23 12.47 -12.54 4.34
C GLU A 23 12.64 -11.43 5.40
N PRO A 24 12.51 -11.75 6.70
CA PRO A 24 12.78 -10.78 7.76
C PRO A 24 14.27 -10.42 7.82
N GLN A 25 14.56 -9.23 8.32
CA GLN A 25 15.92 -8.70 8.54
C GLN A 25 16.77 -8.61 7.25
N ARG A 26 16.12 -8.54 6.09
CA ARG A 26 16.75 -8.37 4.78
C ARG A 26 16.17 -7.16 4.04
N TYR A 27 17.04 -6.36 3.43
CA TYR A 27 16.62 -5.22 2.61
C TYR A 27 16.18 -5.67 1.22
N TYR A 28 14.99 -5.23 0.81
CA TYR A 28 14.45 -5.38 -0.55
C TYR A 28 14.29 -3.99 -1.17
N GLU A 29 14.83 -3.78 -2.38
CA GLU A 29 14.67 -2.52 -3.11
C GLU A 29 13.22 -2.42 -3.59
N LEU A 30 12.55 -1.30 -3.29
CA LEU A 30 11.20 -1.04 -3.78
C LEU A 30 11.24 -0.35 -5.15
N LYS A 31 10.24 -0.64 -5.97
CA LYS A 31 10.00 -0.05 -7.29
C LYS A 31 8.65 0.66 -7.30
N GLU A 32 8.53 1.60 -8.22
CA GLU A 32 7.25 2.23 -8.51
C GLU A 32 6.22 1.16 -8.88
N LYS A 33 5.00 1.31 -8.36
CA LYS A 33 3.86 0.39 -8.47
C LYS A 33 3.99 -0.93 -7.70
N ASP A 34 5.02 -1.12 -6.90
CA ASP A 34 5.08 -2.25 -5.97
C ASP A 34 3.93 -2.19 -4.98
N VAL A 35 3.32 -3.36 -4.72
CA VAL A 35 2.22 -3.54 -3.78
C VAL A 35 2.75 -4.10 -2.46
N LEU A 36 2.48 -3.41 -1.37
CA LEU A 36 2.85 -3.80 -0.02
C LEU A 36 1.62 -4.21 0.78
N LYS A 37 1.74 -5.32 1.51
CA LYS A 37 0.71 -5.78 2.45
C LYS A 37 1.37 -6.23 3.75
N PHE A 38 0.86 -5.72 4.87
CA PHE A 38 1.39 -6.02 6.20
C PHE A 38 0.52 -7.07 6.90
N GLY A 39 1.06 -8.28 7.06
CA GLY A 39 0.37 -9.41 7.67
C GLY A 39 -1.02 -9.66 7.06
N PHE A 40 -2.03 -9.67 7.93
CA PHE A 40 -3.43 -9.89 7.57
C PHE A 40 -4.22 -8.60 7.34
N SER A 41 -3.54 -7.47 7.10
CA SER A 41 -4.20 -6.21 6.75
C SER A 41 -5.20 -6.42 5.61
N SER A 42 -6.39 -5.83 5.71
CA SER A 42 -7.33 -5.74 4.58
C SER A 42 -6.85 -4.76 3.50
N ARG A 43 -5.95 -3.84 3.86
CA ARG A 43 -5.41 -2.80 2.99
C ARG A 43 -4.14 -3.26 2.28
N GLU A 44 -4.02 -2.83 1.03
CA GLU A 44 -2.83 -2.91 0.20
C GLU A 44 -2.32 -1.49 -0.06
N TYR A 45 -1.00 -1.30 -0.05
CA TYR A 45 -0.35 -0.01 -0.26
C TYR A 45 0.46 -0.08 -1.55
N VAL A 46 0.31 0.90 -2.43
CA VAL A 46 1.07 0.97 -3.67
C VAL A 46 2.11 2.08 -3.57
N LEU A 47 3.38 1.77 -3.86
CA LEU A 47 4.43 2.79 -3.88
C LEU A 47 4.36 3.59 -5.19
N LEU A 48 4.10 4.89 -5.10
CA LEU A 48 4.08 5.80 -6.25
C LEU A 48 5.20 6.84 -6.15
N HIS A 49 5.65 7.33 -7.30
CA HIS A 49 6.52 8.50 -7.34
C HIS A 49 5.68 9.77 -7.24
N GLU A 50 6.31 10.88 -6.83
CA GLU A 50 5.65 12.19 -6.66
C GLU A 50 4.92 12.68 -7.93
N PHE A 51 5.33 12.23 -9.11
CA PHE A 51 4.75 12.60 -10.41
C PHE A 51 3.93 11.49 -11.05
N SER A 52 3.62 10.41 -10.33
CA SER A 52 2.70 9.39 -10.83
C SER A 52 1.30 9.98 -10.94
N ASP A 53 0.58 9.65 -12.01
CA ASP A 53 -0.81 10.05 -12.19
C ASP A 53 -1.71 9.28 -11.19
N THR A 54 -2.35 10.02 -10.28
CA THR A 54 -3.24 9.50 -9.24
C THR A 54 -4.71 9.83 -9.47
N ALA A 55 -5.07 10.43 -10.62
CA ALA A 55 -6.43 10.93 -10.85
C ALA A 55 -7.51 9.85 -10.64
N GLU A 56 -7.24 8.60 -11.03
CA GLU A 56 -8.20 7.49 -10.83
C GLU A 56 -8.36 7.07 -9.37
N VAL A 57 -7.31 7.16 -8.54
CA VAL A 57 -7.40 6.80 -7.11
C VAL A 57 -8.02 7.94 -6.29
N ASP A 58 -7.72 9.19 -6.67
CA ASP A 58 -8.31 10.36 -6.02
C ASP A 58 -9.83 10.41 -6.28
N ALA A 59 -10.27 10.16 -7.52
CA ALA A 59 -11.69 10.11 -7.86
C ALA A 59 -12.46 9.02 -7.10
N LYS A 60 -11.90 7.80 -7.00
CA LYS A 60 -12.55 6.71 -6.25
C LYS A 60 -12.67 7.01 -4.76
N LYS A 61 -11.70 7.71 -4.20
CA LYS A 61 -11.72 8.08 -2.78
C LYS A 61 -12.80 9.13 -2.50
N GLU A 62 -13.03 10.06 -3.44
CA GLU A 62 -14.14 11.01 -3.36
C GLU A 62 -15.50 10.29 -3.47
N GLU A 63 -15.65 9.33 -4.40
CA GLU A 63 -16.86 8.51 -4.52
C GLU A 63 -17.16 7.69 -3.25
N GLU A 64 -16.15 7.04 -2.67
CA GLU A 64 -16.30 6.27 -1.42
C GLU A 64 -16.68 7.17 -0.21
N GLU A 65 -16.12 8.38 -0.13
CA GLU A 65 -16.44 9.35 0.93
C GLU A 65 -17.87 9.93 0.78
N GLU A 66 -18.36 10.12 -0.46
CA GLU A 66 -19.74 10.53 -0.72
C GLU A 66 -20.75 9.43 -0.37
N GLU A 67 -20.46 8.16 -0.71
CA GLU A 67 -21.33 7.02 -0.36
C GLU A 67 -21.43 6.79 1.17
N ASP A 68 -20.32 6.99 1.90
CA ASP A 68 -20.30 6.86 3.36
C ASP A 68 -21.10 7.98 4.07
N ASP A 69 -21.17 9.20 3.51
CA ASP A 69 -21.93 10.33 4.07
C ASP A 69 -23.45 10.15 3.83
N GLU A 70 -23.86 9.61 2.67
CA GLU A 70 -25.27 9.31 2.37
C GLU A 70 -25.83 8.12 3.19
N GLY A 71 -24.98 7.25 3.73
CA GLY A 71 -25.37 6.09 4.54
C GLY A 71 -25.65 6.38 6.03
N LEU A 72 -25.47 7.62 6.49
CA LEU A 72 -25.62 8.02 7.90
C LEU A 72 -27.04 8.51 8.29
N ASP A 73 -27.96 8.58 7.32
CA ASP A 73 -29.33 9.09 7.51
C ASP A 73 -30.40 8.01 7.82
N GLU A 74 -30.02 6.73 8.05
CA GLU A 74 -30.95 5.66 8.49
C GLU A 74 -30.77 5.20 9.95
#